data_AF-A0A534VI59-F1
#
_entry.id   AF-A0A534VI59-F1
#
_cell.length_a   1.000
_cell.length_b   1.000
_cell.length_c   1.000
_cell.angle_alpha   90.00
_cell.angle_beta   90.00
_cell.angle_gamma   90.00
#
_symmetry.space_group_name_H-M   'P 1'
#
loop_
_entity.id
_entity.type
_entity.pdbx_description
1 polymer ?
#
loop_
_entity_poly.entity_id
_entity_poly.type
_entity_poly.pdbx_seq_one_letter_code
_entity_poly.pdbx_strand_id
1 'polypeptide(L)'
;MAATEDELAKQKVQEAVWQWTGRFIVLAVTFGFGFFAAFILWGNGLNGAPALRILKEQQEAQILERKNKEVDLSGKLTVIQSRLDQCIADLQKARAAGSAAAP
;
A
#
# COMPACT_ATOMS: atom_id res chain seq x y z
N MET A 1 -11.94 71.00 19.61
CA MET A 1 -13.11 70.17 19.24
C MET A 1 -12.80 69.27 18.04
N ALA A 2 -12.23 69.77 16.93
CA ALA A 2 -11.84 68.92 15.79
C ALA A 2 -10.69 67.94 16.09
N ALA A 3 -9.64 68.38 16.81
CA ALA A 3 -8.48 67.53 17.11
C ALA A 3 -8.81 66.31 18.01
N THR A 4 -9.79 66.45 18.91
CA THR A 4 -10.24 65.37 19.80
C THR A 4 -11.09 64.32 19.09
N GLU A 5 -11.86 64.73 18.08
CA GLU A 5 -12.65 63.81 17.25
C GLU A 5 -11.77 63.01 16.29
N ASP A 6 -10.70 63.63 15.77
CA ASP A 6 -9.75 63.01 14.86
C ASP A 6 -8.87 61.96 15.56
N GLU A 7 -8.50 62.19 16.83
CA GLU A 7 -7.84 61.18 17.66
C GLU A 7 -8.75 59.99 18.02
N LEU A 8 -10.03 60.25 18.30
CA LEU A 8 -11.04 59.19 18.52
C LEU A 8 -11.30 58.38 17.25
N ALA A 9 -11.29 59.02 16.07
CA ALA A 9 -11.43 58.33 14.80
C ALA A 9 -10.24 57.40 14.52
N LYS A 10 -9.00 57.84 14.80
CA LYS A 10 -7.79 57.02 14.67
C LYS A 10 -7.80 55.82 15.60
N GLN A 11 -8.22 55.97 16.86
CA GLN A 11 -8.34 54.85 17.80
C GLN A 11 -9.34 53.80 17.30
N LYS A 12 -10.51 54.22 16.80
CA LYS A 12 -11.52 53.29 16.25
C LYS A 12 -11.00 52.53 15.03
N VAL A 13 -10.23 53.18 14.17
CA VAL A 13 -9.60 52.52 13.01
C VAL A 13 -8.56 51.50 13.48
N GLN A 14 -7.74 51.85 14.47
CA GLN A 14 -6.72 50.97 15.01
C GLN A 14 -7.31 49.73 15.70
N GLU A 15 -8.39 49.90 16.46
CA GLU A 15 -9.15 48.80 17.06
C GLU A 15 -9.81 47.91 16.00
N ALA A 16 -10.40 48.51 14.96
CA ALA A 16 -10.99 47.76 13.86
C ALA A 16 -9.92 46.92 13.13
N VAL A 17 -8.75 47.50 12.83
CA VAL A 17 -7.62 46.78 12.23
C VAL A 17 -7.16 45.65 13.13
N TRP A 18 -7.08 45.88 14.44
CA TRP A 18 -6.70 44.84 15.41
C TRP A 18 -7.68 43.67 15.43
N GLN A 19 -8.99 43.93 15.39
CA GLN A 19 -9.99 42.86 15.33
C GLN A 19 -9.93 42.04 14.04
N TRP A 20 -9.74 42.70 12.90
CA TRP A 20 -9.58 42.00 11.61
C TRP A 20 -8.29 41.19 11.56
N THR A 21 -7.19 41.73 12.08
CA THR A 21 -5.90 41.04 12.15
C THR A 21 -6.01 39.78 13.02
N GLY A 22 -6.68 39.86 14.17
CA GLY A 22 -6.97 38.70 15.01
C GLY A 22 -7.75 37.61 14.27
N ARG A 23 -8.78 37.99 13.49
CA ARG A 23 -9.56 37.02 12.69
C ARG A 23 -8.71 36.33 11.62
N PHE A 24 -7.83 37.07 10.94
CA PHE A 24 -6.90 36.49 9.96
C PHE A 24 -5.90 35.54 10.60
N ILE A 25 -5.39 35.86 11.80
CA ILE A 25 -4.50 34.95 12.54
C ILE A 25 -5.22 33.66 12.89
N VAL A 26 -6.46 33.72 13.39
CA VAL A 26 -7.24 32.52 13.72
C VAL A 26 -7.50 31.68 12.47
N LEU A 27 -7.82 32.30 11.33
CA LEU A 27 -7.96 31.60 10.05
C LEU A 27 -6.65 30.96 9.59
N ALA A 28 -5.53 31.66 9.69
CA ALA A 28 -4.22 31.13 9.31
C ALA A 28 -3.80 29.95 10.19
N VAL A 29 -4.05 30.01 11.50
CA VAL A 29 -3.74 28.93 12.45
C VAL A 29 -4.62 27.72 12.22
N THR A 30 -5.93 27.91 12.06
CA THR A 30 -6.86 26.79 11.79
C THR A 30 -6.58 26.13 10.43
N PHE A 31 -6.28 26.91 9.40
CA PHE A 31 -5.91 26.39 8.08
C PHE A 31 -4.55 25.69 8.11
N GLY A 32 -3.55 26.30 8.75
CA GLY A 32 -2.21 25.72 8.90
C GLY A 32 -2.21 24.43 9.70
N PHE A 33 -2.97 24.36 10.80
CA PHE A 33 -3.11 23.16 11.61
C PHE A 33 -3.86 22.06 10.86
N GLY A 34 -4.96 22.40 10.18
CA GLY A 34 -5.69 21.44 9.33
C GLY A 34 -4.83 20.88 8.20
N PHE A 35 -4.07 21.74 7.53
CA PHE A 35 -3.14 21.34 6.47
C PHE A 35 -2.00 20.47 7.00
N PHE A 36 -1.43 20.82 8.16
CA PHE A 36 -0.36 20.06 8.79
C PHE A 36 -0.83 18.67 9.26
N ALA A 37 -2.02 18.58 9.86
CA ALA A 37 -2.62 17.32 10.25
C ALA A 37 -2.88 16.42 9.03
N ALA A 38 -3.41 16.98 7.94
CA ALA A 38 -3.59 16.25 6.68
C ALA A 38 -2.27 15.79 6.08
N PHE A 39 -1.24 16.66 6.10
CA PHE A 39 0.10 16.34 5.63
C PHE A 39 0.76 15.21 6.42
N ILE A 40 0.61 15.17 7.74
CA ILE A 40 1.10 14.06 8.56
C ILE A 40 0.32 12.78 8.25
N LEU A 41 -1.01 12.84 8.16
CA LEU A 41 -1.83 11.65 7.95
C LEU A 41 -1.52 10.97 6.60
N TRP A 42 -1.33 11.76 5.54
CA TRP A 42 -1.13 11.26 4.17
C TRP A 42 0.34 11.17 3.73
N GLY A 43 1.20 12.09 4.17
CA GLY A 43 2.59 12.18 3.71
C GLY A 43 3.56 11.33 4.54
N ASN A 44 3.44 11.36 5.87
CA ASN A 44 4.44 10.79 6.79
C ASN A 44 3.86 9.81 7.84
N GLY A 45 2.55 9.54 7.77
CA GLY A 45 1.84 8.68 8.71
C GLY A 45 2.05 7.19 8.44
N LEU A 46 1.38 6.35 9.22
CA LEU A 46 1.41 4.88 9.10
C LEU A 46 1.05 4.36 7.69
N ASN A 47 0.31 5.14 6.90
CA ASN A 47 -0.04 4.87 5.50
C ASN A 47 0.65 5.84 4.51
N GLY A 48 1.71 6.51 4.93
CA GLY A 48 2.48 7.41 4.08
C GLY A 48 3.35 6.67 3.06
N ALA A 49 3.83 7.42 2.07
CA ALA A 49 4.70 6.92 0.99
C ALA A 49 5.87 6.00 1.46
N PRO A 50 6.61 6.29 2.55
CA PRO A 50 7.68 5.40 2.99
C PRO A 50 7.18 4.06 3.54
N ALA A 51 6.06 4.04 4.25
CA ALA A 51 5.48 2.80 4.79
C ALA A 51 4.95 1.90 3.67
N LEU A 52 4.29 2.48 2.66
CA LEU A 52 3.81 1.73 1.49
C LEU A 52 4.97 1.15 0.68
N ARG A 53 6.10 1.85 0.58
CA ARG A 53 7.27 1.34 -0.14
C ARG A 53 7.83 0.08 0.51
N ILE A 54 7.97 0.07 1.84
CA ILE A 54 8.45 -1.10 2.59
C ILE A 54 7.45 -2.26 2.45
N LEU A 55 6.15 -1.98 2.60
CA LEU A 55 5.11 -3.01 2.45
C LEU A 55 5.13 -3.62 1.05
N LYS A 56 5.34 -2.80 0.01
CA LYS A 56 5.44 -3.24 -1.38
C LYS A 56 6.64 -4.16 -1.58
N GLU A 57 7.82 -3.78 -1.09
CA GLU A 57 9.03 -4.61 -1.19
C GLU A 57 8.83 -5.97 -0.48
N GLN A 58 8.20 -5.97 0.71
CA GLN A 58 7.87 -7.20 1.43
C GLN A 58 6.85 -8.07 0.68
N GLN A 59 5.82 -7.47 0.08
CA GLN A 59 4.83 -8.19 -0.70
C GLN A 59 5.44 -8.80 -1.97
N GLU A 60 6.30 -8.06 -2.69
CA GLU A 60 7.00 -8.57 -3.86
C GLU A 60 7.90 -9.77 -3.51
N ALA A 61 8.61 -9.71 -2.38
CA ALA A 61 9.42 -10.83 -1.89
C ALA A 61 8.56 -12.08 -1.60
N GLN A 62 7.42 -11.91 -0.93
CA GLN A 62 6.50 -13.02 -0.64
C GLN A 62 5.89 -13.63 -1.91
N ILE A 63 5.57 -12.80 -2.91
CA ILE A 63 5.06 -13.27 -4.20
C ILE A 63 6.12 -14.12 -4.91
N LEU A 64 7.38 -13.67 -4.90
CA LEU A 64 8.48 -14.39 -5.53
C LEU A 64 8.73 -15.73 -4.86
N GLU A 65 8.70 -15.77 -3.52
CA GLU A 65 8.82 -17.02 -2.76
C GLU A 65 7.68 -18.00 -3.08
N ARG A 66 6.43 -17.52 -3.13
CA ARG A 66 5.28 -18.35 -3.51
C ARG A 66 5.40 -18.89 -4.93
N LYS A 67 5.80 -18.06 -5.89
CA LYS A 67 6.03 -18.49 -7.27
C LYS A 67 7.11 -19.56 -7.37
N ASN A 68 8.22 -19.40 -6.65
CA ASN A 68 9.26 -20.43 -6.63
C ASN A 68 8.75 -21.75 -6.04
N LYS A 69 7.93 -21.71 -4.98
CA LYS A 69 7.30 -22.92 -4.41
C LYS A 69 6.33 -23.57 -5.39
N GLU A 70 5.52 -22.79 -6.11
CA GLU A 70 4.61 -23.31 -7.14
C GLU A 70 5.38 -23.99 -8.28
N VAL A 71 6.48 -23.38 -8.74
CA VAL A 71 7.32 -23.97 -9.78
C VAL A 71 7.97 -25.28 -9.30
N ASP A 72 8.49 -25.32 -8.07
CA ASP A 72 9.08 -26.54 -7.51
C ASP A 72 8.03 -27.67 -7.34
N LEU A 73 6.85 -27.34 -6.81
CA LEU A 73 5.76 -28.31 -6.64
C LEU A 73 5.24 -28.83 -7.98
N SER A 74 5.03 -27.95 -8.96
CA SER A 74 4.59 -28.35 -10.30
C SER A 74 5.63 -29.21 -11.01
N GLY A 75 6.93 -28.90 -10.85
CA GLY A 75 8.03 -29.73 -11.34
C GLY A 75 8.03 -31.12 -10.71
N LYS A 76 7.92 -31.21 -9.39
CA LYS A 76 7.82 -32.50 -8.67
C LYS A 76 6.61 -33.31 -9.11
N LEU A 77 5.46 -32.66 -9.27
CA LEU A 77 4.23 -33.30 -9.74
C LEU A 77 4.41 -33.86 -11.15
N THR A 78 5.03 -33.10 -12.05
CA THR A 78 5.31 -33.53 -13.44
C THR A 78 6.22 -34.77 -13.46
N VAL A 79 7.28 -34.78 -12.64
CA VAL A 79 8.19 -35.93 -12.54
C VAL A 79 7.48 -37.16 -11.96
N ILE A 80 6.68 -36.99 -10.91
CA ILE A 80 5.92 -38.10 -10.31
C ILE A 80 4.91 -38.64 -11.31
N GLN A 81 4.18 -37.75 -12.00
CA GLN A 81 3.21 -38.15 -13.02
C GLN A 81 3.91 -38.92 -14.15
N SER A 82 5.04 -38.41 -14.65
CA SER A 82 5.82 -39.10 -15.69
C SER A 82 6.30 -40.48 -15.25
N ARG A 83 6.76 -40.64 -14.00
CA ARG A 83 7.15 -41.95 -13.45
C ARG A 83 5.96 -42.88 -13.30
N LEU A 84 4.81 -42.35 -12.89
CA LEU A 84 3.57 -43.11 -12.77
C LEU A 84 3.10 -43.59 -14.14
N ASP A 85 3.13 -42.73 -15.15
CA ASP A 85 2.77 -43.08 -16.54
C ASP A 85 3.71 -44.16 -17.11
N GLN A 86 5.02 -44.07 -16.84
CA GLN A 86 5.99 -45.10 -17.20
C GLN A 86 5.68 -46.43 -16.50
N CYS A 87 5.39 -46.41 -15.21
CA CYS A 87 5.04 -47.61 -14.45
C CYS A 87 3.76 -48.26 -14.97
N ILE A 88 2.74 -47.45 -15.32
CA ILE A 88 1.51 -47.94 -15.95
C ILE A 88 1.82 -48.55 -17.32
N ALA A 89 2.63 -47.89 -18.15
CA ALA A 89 3.01 -48.40 -19.46
C ALA A 89 3.78 -49.72 -19.36
N ASP A 90 4.68 -49.86 -18.39
CA ASP A 90 5.43 -51.09 -18.16
C ASP A 90 4.55 -52.21 -17.62
N LEU A 91 3.60 -51.92 -16.72
CA LEU A 91 2.59 -52.89 -16.28
C LEU A 91 1.68 -53.34 -17.43
N GLN A 92 1.28 -52.43 -18.33
CA GLN A 92 0.49 -52.78 -19.51
C GLN A 92 1.29 -53.65 -20.48
N LYS A 93 2.58 -53.34 -20.72
CA LYS A 93 3.48 -54.18 -21.53
C LYS A 93 3.68 -55.55 -20.91
N ALA A 94 3.91 -55.63 -19.60
CA ALA A 94 4.06 -56.90 -18.88
C ALA A 94 2.77 -57.73 -18.93
N ARG A 95 1.61 -57.08 -18.81
CA ARG A 95 0.30 -57.74 -18.96
C ARG A 95 0.07 -58.25 -20.38
N ALA A 96 0.43 -57.47 -21.40
CA ALA A 96 0.33 -57.88 -22.79
C ALA A 96 1.28 -59.03 -23.12
N ALA A 97 2.52 -59.00 -22.61
CA ALA A 97 3.48 -60.09 -22.75
C ALA A 97 3.05 -61.37 -22.02
N GLY A 98 2.46 -61.25 -20.82
CA GLY A 98 1.86 -62.37 -20.09
C GLY A 98 0.63 -62.96 -20.79
N SER A 99 -0.13 -62.14 -21.51
CA SER A 99 -1.26 -62.59 -22.34
C SER A 99 -0.83 -63.25 -23.65
N ALA A 100 0.37 -62.97 -24.16
CA ALA A 100 0.93 -63.60 -25.36
C ALA A 100 1.68 -64.92 -25.06
N ALA A 101 1.94 -65.22 -23.78
CA ALA A 101 2.62 -66.43 -23.32
C ALA A 101 1.66 -67.53 -22.80
N ALA A 102 0.34 -67.30 -22.83
CA ALA A 102 -0.66 -68.32 -22.58
C ALA A 102 -1.17 -68.90 -23.93
N PRO A 103 -1.13 -70.23 -24.14
CA PRO A 103 -1.51 -70.89 -25.39
C PRO A 103 -3.00 -70.74 -25.74
#